data_AF-A0A6H5KC11-F1
#
_entry.id   AF-A0A6H5KC11-F1
#
_cell.length_a   1.000
_cell.length_b   1.000
_cell.length_c   1.000
_cell.angle_alpha   90.00
_cell.angle_beta   90.00
_cell.angle_gamma   90.00
#
_symmetry.space_group_name_H-M   'P 1'
#
loop_
_entity.id
_entity.type
_entity.pdbx_description
1 polymer ?
#
loop_
_entity_poly.entity_id
_entity_poly.type
_entity_poly.pdbx_seq_one_letter_code
_entity_poly.pdbx_strand_id
1 'polypeptide(L)'
;MQVRSNAMPGKVTVESSPTYIFNPLAPYRMGMVQPFARLVLVLRDPTDRYFSQLRMTMCSGKANQTFEGVKEAAWFHSPGDAAGYIDGAEATYEPYTPLCRGEKATAMDLRKCSRAQRRHHPLFRGLYADQLERWFRVFDKSQVGNS
;
A
#
# COMPACT_ATOMS: atom_id res chain seq x y z
N MET A 1 19.59 -13.83 20.64
CA MET A 1 18.28 -14.23 21.20
C MET A 1 17.58 -15.10 20.15
N GLN A 2 17.57 -16.43 20.33
CA GLN A 2 16.89 -17.34 19.39
C GLN A 2 15.39 -17.31 19.70
N VAL A 3 14.60 -16.69 18.83
CA VAL A 3 13.14 -16.78 18.87
C VAL A 3 12.77 -18.19 18.43
N ARG A 4 12.37 -19.05 19.38
CA ARG A 4 11.84 -20.38 19.05
C ARG A 4 10.44 -20.22 18.47
N SER A 5 10.21 -20.72 17.26
CA SER A 5 8.90 -20.73 16.62
C SER A 5 8.02 -21.82 17.24
N ASN A 6 6.86 -21.45 17.79
CA ASN A 6 5.80 -22.39 18.21
C ASN A 6 4.99 -22.96 17.03
N ALA A 7 5.51 -22.88 15.80
CA ALA A 7 4.86 -23.45 14.64
C ALA A 7 4.87 -24.98 14.73
N MET A 8 3.71 -25.61 14.60
CA MET A 8 3.63 -27.07 14.47
C MET A 8 4.53 -27.52 13.30
N PRO A 9 5.38 -28.54 13.47
CA PRO A 9 6.23 -29.04 12.39
C PRO A 9 5.40 -29.35 11.14
N GLY A 10 5.83 -28.80 9.99
CA GLY A 10 5.15 -29.00 8.71
C GLY A 10 3.93 -28.11 8.44
N LYS A 11 3.55 -27.20 9.36
CA LYS A 11 2.46 -26.23 9.14
C LYS A 11 3.00 -24.82 8.96
N VAL A 12 2.41 -24.09 8.01
CA VAL A 12 2.71 -22.68 7.75
C VAL A 12 1.52 -21.84 8.23
N THR A 13 1.79 -20.83 9.04
CA THR A 13 0.80 -19.82 9.42
C THR A 13 0.95 -18.62 8.49
N VAL A 14 -0.17 -18.13 7.96
CA VAL A 14 -0.22 -16.98 7.06
C VAL A 14 -1.20 -15.93 7.58
N GLU A 15 -0.93 -14.67 7.25
CA GLU A 15 -1.83 -13.53 7.43
C GLU A 15 -1.82 -12.73 6.13
N SER A 16 -2.94 -12.09 5.79
CA SER A 16 -3.06 -11.29 4.57
C SER A 16 -3.84 -10.01 4.83
N SER A 17 -3.10 -8.91 4.96
CA SER A 17 -3.64 -7.55 5.04
C SER A 17 -3.17 -6.72 3.83
N PRO A 18 -4.04 -6.45 2.84
CA PRO A 18 -3.69 -5.67 1.64
C PRO A 18 -3.16 -4.25 1.93
N THR A 19 -3.39 -3.75 3.15
CA THR A 19 -2.97 -2.41 3.55
C THR A 19 -1.53 -2.31 4.03
N TYR A 20 -0.86 -3.44 4.25
CA TYR A 20 0.54 -3.45 4.67
C TYR A 20 1.46 -2.81 3.64
N ILE A 21 1.30 -3.16 2.36
CA ILE A 21 2.24 -2.74 1.31
C ILE A 21 2.40 -1.21 1.24
N PHE A 22 1.30 -0.47 1.33
CA PHE A 22 1.35 0.99 1.24
C PHE A 22 1.66 1.68 2.57
N ASN A 23 1.39 1.07 3.72
CA ASN A 23 1.60 1.71 5.04
C ASN A 23 3.10 1.88 5.37
N PRO A 24 3.60 3.11 5.58
CA PRO A 24 5.04 3.36 5.81
C PRO A 24 5.62 2.72 7.07
N LEU A 25 4.82 2.47 8.10
CA LEU A 25 5.29 1.87 9.35
C LEU A 25 5.22 0.34 9.34
N ALA A 26 4.49 -0.26 8.39
CA ALA A 26 4.29 -1.71 8.35
C ALA A 26 5.60 -2.51 8.24
N PRO A 27 6.52 -2.25 7.28
CA PRO A 27 7.72 -3.07 7.14
C PRO A 27 8.60 -3.02 8.39
N TYR A 28 8.83 -1.82 8.96
CA TYR A 28 9.63 -1.65 10.18
C TYR A 28 9.04 -2.36 11.40
N ARG A 29 7.71 -2.26 11.59
CA ARG A 29 7.03 -2.96 12.68
C ARG A 29 7.13 -4.47 12.54
N MET A 30 6.97 -4.96 11.32
CA MET A 30 7.06 -6.39 11.07
C MET A 30 8.49 -6.90 11.22
N GLY A 31 9.49 -6.15 10.77
CA GLY A 31 10.91 -6.48 10.99
C GLY A 31 11.28 -6.62 12.48
N MET A 32 10.61 -5.88 13.37
CA MET A 32 10.82 -6.02 14.82
C MET A 32 10.19 -7.28 15.42
N VAL A 33 9.06 -7.75 14.89
CA VAL A 33 8.27 -8.84 15.51
C VAL A 33 8.45 -10.17 14.79
N GLN A 34 8.59 -10.16 13.47
CA GLN A 34 8.74 -11.31 12.58
C GLN A 34 9.82 -11.04 11.51
N PRO A 35 11.09 -10.88 11.88
CA PRO A 35 12.18 -10.57 10.94
C PRO A 35 12.40 -11.68 9.88
N PHE A 36 12.05 -12.93 10.20
CA PHE A 36 12.24 -14.09 9.32
C PHE A 36 11.00 -14.44 8.51
N ALA A 37 9.95 -13.60 8.53
CA ALA A 37 8.76 -13.84 7.71
C ALA A 37 9.13 -13.90 6.23
N ARG A 38 8.43 -14.77 5.49
CA ARG A 38 8.40 -14.74 4.02
C ARG A 38 7.20 -13.94 3.59
N LEU A 39 7.43 -13.04 2.65
CA LEU A 39 6.45 -12.09 2.15
C LEU A 39 6.02 -12.52 0.76
N VAL A 40 4.72 -12.54 0.53
CA VAL A 40 4.13 -12.81 -0.79
C VAL A 40 3.40 -11.55 -1.22
N LEU A 41 3.77 -11.03 -2.39
CA LEU A 41 3.16 -9.83 -2.96
C LEU A 41 2.37 -10.20 -4.21
N VAL A 42 1.07 -9.91 -4.16
CA VAL A 42 0.17 -10.04 -5.31
C VAL A 42 -0.03 -8.64 -5.90
N LEU A 43 0.67 -8.34 -6.99
CA LEU A 43 0.59 -7.06 -7.67
C LEU A 43 -0.38 -7.17 -8.85
N ARG A 44 -1.06 -6.06 -9.17
CA ARG A 44 -1.99 -5.97 -10.31
C ARG A 44 -1.66 -4.73 -11.12
N ASP A 45 -2.01 -4.73 -12.41
CA ASP A 45 -1.96 -3.49 -13.19
C ASP A 45 -2.68 -2.34 -12.41
N PRO A 46 -2.05 -1.16 -12.28
CA PRO A 46 -2.57 -0.07 -11.44
C PRO A 46 -3.95 0.43 -11.88
N THR A 47 -4.22 0.41 -13.19
CA THR A 47 -5.51 0.81 -13.79
C THR A 47 -6.59 -0.17 -13.42
N ASP A 48 -6.29 -1.45 -13.57
CA ASP A 48 -7.14 -2.56 -13.19
C ASP A 48 -7.48 -2.57 -11.68
N ARG A 49 -6.47 -2.33 -10.84
CA ARG A 49 -6.61 -2.21 -9.38
C ARG A 49 -7.50 -1.01 -9.01
N TYR A 50 -7.37 0.09 -9.74
CA TYR A 50 -8.20 1.28 -9.58
C TYR A 50 -9.68 0.97 -9.84
N PHE A 51 -10.02 0.39 -10.99
CA PHE A 51 -11.40 0.02 -11.31
C PHE A 51 -11.99 -1.02 -10.36
N SER A 52 -11.17 -1.97 -9.91
CA SER A 52 -11.57 -2.94 -8.89
C SER A 52 -11.98 -2.27 -7.59
N GLN A 53 -11.24 -1.24 -7.14
CA GLN A 53 -11.57 -0.50 -5.94
C GLN A 53 -12.82 0.36 -6.13
N LEU A 54 -12.98 1.00 -7.30
CA LEU A 54 -14.18 1.75 -7.66
C LEU A 54 -15.42 0.85 -7.59
N ARG A 55 -15.36 -0.33 -8.22
CA ARG A 55 -16.45 -1.33 -8.17
C ARG A 55 -16.78 -1.73 -6.74
N MET A 56 -15.77 -2.06 -5.93
CA MET A 56 -15.98 -2.40 -4.51
C MET A 56 -16.64 -1.25 -3.75
N THR A 57 -16.22 -0.01 -3.97
CA THR A 57 -16.81 1.18 -3.35
C THR A 57 -18.26 1.36 -3.78
N MET A 58 -18.58 1.26 -5.06
CA MET A 58 -19.95 1.36 -5.58
C MET A 58 -20.86 0.25 -5.07
N CYS A 59 -20.34 -0.98 -4.91
CA CYS A 59 -21.09 -2.12 -4.40
C CYS A 59 -21.13 -2.21 -2.87
N SER A 60 -20.62 -1.20 -2.14
CA SER A 60 -20.52 -1.25 -0.67
C SER A 60 -21.85 -1.17 0.08
N GLY A 61 -22.98 -1.04 -0.64
CA GLY A 61 -24.33 -1.03 -0.07
C GLY A 61 -24.70 0.25 0.67
N LYS A 62 -23.93 1.34 0.51
CA LYS A 62 -24.29 2.64 1.08
C LYS A 62 -25.52 3.17 0.36
N ALA A 63 -26.55 3.55 1.13
CA ALA A 63 -27.76 4.15 0.57
C ALA A 63 -27.41 5.43 -0.23
N ASN A 64 -28.08 5.62 -1.37
CA ASN A 64 -27.90 6.78 -2.27
C ASN A 64 -26.49 6.96 -2.86
N GLN A 65 -25.71 5.89 -2.96
CA GLN A 65 -24.38 5.94 -3.55
C GLN A 65 -24.47 6.01 -5.09
N THR A 66 -24.18 7.18 -5.66
CA THR A 66 -24.10 7.41 -7.11
C THR A 66 -22.64 7.52 -7.56
N PHE A 67 -22.38 7.34 -8.86
CA PHE A 67 -21.03 7.52 -9.41
C PHE A 67 -20.52 8.94 -9.15
N GLU A 68 -21.35 9.96 -9.38
CA GLU A 68 -21.00 11.36 -9.07
C GLU A 68 -20.76 11.58 -7.57
N GLY A 69 -21.59 11.00 -6.70
CA GLY A 69 -21.37 11.08 -5.26
C GLY A 69 -20.07 10.42 -4.82
N VAL A 70 -19.65 9.33 -5.47
CA VAL A 70 -18.35 8.70 -5.24
C VAL A 70 -17.22 9.55 -5.79
N LYS A 71 -17.35 10.13 -7.00
CA LYS A 71 -16.36 11.05 -7.59
C LYS A 71 -16.09 12.27 -6.70
N GLU A 72 -17.15 12.83 -6.10
CA GLU A 72 -17.09 13.97 -5.16
C GLU A 72 -16.59 13.58 -3.76
N ALA A 73 -17.02 12.43 -3.22
CA ALA A 73 -16.70 12.02 -1.84
C ALA A 73 -15.39 11.23 -1.70
N ALA A 74 -14.97 10.57 -2.78
CA ALA A 74 -13.83 9.70 -2.82
C ALA A 74 -13.08 10.02 -4.10
N TRP A 75 -11.95 10.70 -3.97
CA TRP A 75 -10.79 10.65 -4.85
C TRP A 75 -10.87 9.60 -5.99
N PHE A 76 -11.73 9.71 -6.98
CA PHE A 76 -11.94 8.73 -8.06
C PHE A 76 -12.29 9.57 -9.28
N HIS A 77 -11.32 9.76 -10.18
CA HIS A 77 -11.51 10.52 -11.41
C HIS A 77 -11.92 9.63 -12.58
N SER A 78 -12.52 10.19 -13.62
CA SER A 78 -12.82 9.41 -14.81
C SER A 78 -11.51 9.00 -15.50
N PRO A 79 -11.43 7.81 -16.11
CA PRO A 79 -10.22 7.39 -16.85
C PRO A 79 -9.89 8.29 -18.04
N GLY A 80 -10.86 9.04 -18.59
CA GLY A 80 -10.61 10.04 -19.64
C GLY A 80 -9.98 11.33 -19.13
N ASP A 81 -10.26 11.70 -17.86
CA ASP A 81 -9.53 12.75 -17.15
C ASP A 81 -8.10 12.30 -16.79
N ALA A 82 -7.78 11.01 -16.95
CA ALA A 82 -6.54 10.42 -16.50
C ALA A 82 -5.30 10.78 -17.35
N ALA A 83 -5.49 11.27 -18.58
CA ALA A 83 -4.41 11.57 -19.50
C ALA A 83 -3.52 12.75 -19.05
N GLY A 84 -4.04 13.67 -18.23
CA GLY A 84 -3.25 14.69 -17.51
C GLY A 84 -3.07 14.38 -16.02
N TYR A 85 -3.45 13.18 -15.61
CA TYR A 85 -3.64 12.80 -14.20
C TYR A 85 -2.49 11.99 -13.65
N ILE A 86 -1.68 11.30 -14.47
CA ILE A 86 -0.37 10.83 -14.00
C ILE A 86 0.49 12.04 -13.72
N ASP A 87 0.54 13.02 -14.64
CA ASP A 87 1.27 14.28 -14.46
C ASP A 87 0.71 15.13 -13.31
N GLY A 88 -0.62 15.26 -13.20
CA GLY A 88 -1.29 15.99 -12.11
C GLY A 88 -1.23 15.26 -10.76
N ALA A 89 -1.25 13.92 -10.79
CA ALA A 89 -0.95 13.09 -9.63
C ALA A 89 0.49 13.34 -9.21
N GLU A 90 1.49 13.13 -10.07
CA GLU A 90 2.91 13.40 -9.79
C GLU A 90 3.14 14.83 -9.27
N ALA A 91 2.46 15.85 -9.83
CA ALA A 91 2.56 17.24 -9.40
C ALA A 91 1.91 17.55 -8.03
N THR A 92 0.92 16.77 -7.58
CA THR A 92 0.26 16.93 -6.27
C THR A 92 0.66 15.85 -5.26
N TYR A 93 1.47 14.89 -5.69
CA TYR A 93 1.87 13.70 -4.96
C TYR A 93 3.25 13.88 -4.37
N GLU A 94 3.31 14.61 -3.26
CA GLU A 94 4.48 14.60 -2.37
C GLU A 94 4.44 13.62 -1.16
N PRO A 95 3.75 12.46 -1.15
CA PRO A 95 3.86 11.50 -0.05
C PRO A 95 4.98 10.48 -0.25
N TYR A 96 5.83 10.59 -1.28
CA TYR A 96 6.97 9.70 -1.54
C TYR A 96 8.28 10.46 -1.70
N THR A 97 8.45 11.50 -0.89
CA THR A 97 9.77 12.05 -0.60
C THR A 97 10.73 10.95 -0.14
N PRO A 98 12.05 11.11 -0.29
CA PRO A 98 13.04 10.22 0.30
C PRO A 98 12.70 9.82 1.75
N LEU A 99 12.19 10.78 2.53
CA LEU A 99 11.70 10.58 3.89
C LEU A 99 10.56 9.55 3.97
N CYS A 100 9.53 9.66 3.13
CA CYS A 100 8.45 8.69 3.13
C CYS A 100 8.87 7.33 2.52
N ARG A 101 9.93 7.25 1.71
CA ARG A 101 10.57 5.98 1.32
C ARG A 101 11.37 5.33 2.46
N GLY A 102 11.54 6.05 3.57
CA GLY A 102 12.28 5.59 4.75
C GLY A 102 13.74 6.03 4.79
N GLU A 103 14.17 6.91 3.88
CA GLU A 103 15.53 7.46 3.89
C GLU A 103 15.67 8.47 5.02
N LYS A 104 16.53 8.16 5.99
CA LYS A 104 16.80 9.00 7.17
C LYS A 104 15.52 9.38 7.94
N ALA A 105 14.47 8.57 7.83
CA ALA A 105 13.16 8.86 8.40
C ALA A 105 13.06 8.39 9.85
N THR A 106 12.48 9.22 10.71
CA THR A 106 12.08 8.81 12.05
C THR A 106 10.72 8.11 12.02
N ALA A 107 10.36 7.43 13.10
CA ALA A 107 9.01 6.88 13.26
C ALA A 107 7.91 7.96 13.18
N MET A 108 8.22 9.20 13.60
CA MET A 108 7.27 10.32 13.53
C MET A 108 7.05 10.75 12.08
N ASP A 109 8.11 10.78 11.28
CA ASP A 109 8.04 11.12 9.86
C ASP A 109 7.18 10.10 9.10
N LEU A 110 7.44 8.80 9.32
CA LEU A 110 6.65 7.73 8.71
C LEU A 110 5.18 7.76 9.17
N ARG A 111 4.90 8.20 10.41
CA ARG A 111 3.54 8.44 10.89
C ARG A 111 2.87 9.62 10.18
N LYS A 112 3.62 10.69 9.90
CA LYS A 112 3.15 11.83 9.10
C LYS A 112 2.83 11.39 7.67
N CYS A 113 3.73 10.63 7.03
CA CYS A 113 3.52 10.03 5.72
C CYS A 113 2.27 9.13 5.69
N SER A 114 2.09 8.27 6.70
CA SER A 114 0.91 7.40 6.80
C SER A 114 -0.41 8.19 6.87
N ARG A 115 -0.42 9.30 7.62
CA ARG A 115 -1.60 10.18 7.73
C ARG A 115 -1.89 10.92 6.45
N ALA A 116 -0.84 11.40 5.76
CA ALA A 116 -0.98 11.97 4.43
C ALA A 116 -1.65 10.93 3.54
N GLN A 117 -1.03 9.75 3.39
CA GLN A 117 -1.48 8.60 2.56
C GLN A 117 -2.95 8.18 2.73
N ARG A 118 -3.54 8.31 3.93
CA ARG A 118 -4.97 8.01 4.16
C ARG A 118 -5.93 8.88 3.33
N ARG A 119 -5.48 10.06 2.92
CA ARG A 119 -6.24 11.00 2.10
C ARG A 119 -6.04 10.78 0.60
N HIS A 120 -5.22 9.81 0.18
CA HIS A 120 -4.80 9.73 -1.22
C HIS A 120 -5.68 8.81 -2.07
N HIS A 121 -5.66 9.17 -3.35
CA HIS A 121 -6.34 8.52 -4.45
C HIS A 121 -6.06 7.01 -4.53
N PRO A 122 -7.09 6.17 -4.81
CA PRO A 122 -6.99 4.76 -5.10
C PRO A 122 -5.84 4.44 -6.04
N LEU A 123 -5.66 5.17 -7.16
CA LEU A 123 -4.60 4.91 -8.13
C LEU A 123 -3.20 4.75 -7.48
N PHE A 124 -2.86 5.60 -6.50
CA PHE A 124 -1.57 5.56 -5.80
C PHE A 124 -1.30 4.29 -5.03
N ARG A 125 -2.34 3.55 -4.66
CA ARG A 125 -2.19 2.21 -4.04
C ARG A 125 -1.73 1.16 -5.05
N GLY A 126 -1.78 1.46 -6.35
CA GLY A 126 -1.25 0.63 -7.43
C GLY A 126 0.14 1.03 -7.90
N LEU A 127 0.70 2.16 -7.46
CA LEU A 127 2.07 2.54 -7.79
C LEU A 127 3.03 1.88 -6.80
N TYR A 128 3.60 0.74 -7.18
CA TYR A 128 4.30 -0.13 -6.24
C TYR A 128 5.78 0.17 -6.04
N ALA A 129 6.45 0.87 -6.97
CA ALA A 129 7.91 1.02 -6.94
C ALA A 129 8.44 1.53 -5.58
N ASP A 130 7.96 2.69 -5.12
CA ASP A 130 8.41 3.27 -3.85
C ASP A 130 7.94 2.48 -2.63
N GLN A 131 6.78 1.83 -2.73
CA GLN A 131 6.29 0.95 -1.68
C GLN A 131 7.28 -0.21 -1.51
N LEU A 132 7.64 -0.90 -2.61
CA LEU A 132 8.58 -2.01 -2.62
C LEU A 132 9.98 -1.58 -2.13
N GLU A 133 10.48 -0.43 -2.55
CA GLU A 133 11.77 0.09 -2.06
C GLU A 133 11.80 0.19 -0.53
N ARG A 134 10.72 0.69 0.09
CA ARG A 134 10.61 0.76 1.55
C ARG A 134 10.66 -0.62 2.21
N TRP A 135 10.01 -1.61 1.59
CA TRP A 135 10.01 -2.99 2.09
C TRP A 135 11.39 -3.64 1.97
N PHE A 136 12.10 -3.41 0.87
CA PHE A 136 13.46 -3.92 0.64
C PHE A 136 14.53 -3.28 1.54
N ARG A 137 14.21 -2.19 2.25
CA ARG A 137 15.09 -1.64 3.31
C ARG A 137 15.05 -2.46 4.59
N VAL A 138 14.02 -3.28 4.80
CA VAL A 138 13.82 -4.05 6.03
C VAL A 138 13.94 -5.55 5.80
N PHE A 139 13.45 -6.04 4.67
CA PHE A 139 13.50 -7.45 4.30
C PHE A 139 14.42 -7.69 3.12
N ASP A 140 15.18 -8.77 3.16
CA ASP A 140 15.99 -9.18 2.02
C ASP A 140 15.09 -9.56 0.84
N LYS A 141 15.53 -9.29 -0.39
CA LYS A 141 14.75 -9.63 -1.60
C LYS A 141 14.43 -11.13 -1.69
N SER A 142 15.28 -12.01 -1.16
CA SER A 142 15.04 -13.46 -1.08
C SER A 142 13.87 -13.84 -0.16
N GLN A 143 13.47 -12.95 0.75
CA GLN A 143 12.29 -13.12 1.60
C GLN A 143 11.00 -12.67 0.89
N VAL A 144 11.09 -11.94 -0.22
CA VAL A 144 9.93 -11.39 -0.94
C VAL A 144 9.71 -12.18 -2.23
N GLY A 145 8.67 -13.00 -2.24
CA GLY A 145 8.23 -13.74 -3.41
C GLY A 145 7.19 -12.97 -4.21
N ASN A 146 7.26 -13.11 -5.54
CA ASN A 146 6.20 -12.73 -6.46
C ASN A 146 5.37 -13.99 -6.75
N SER A 147 4.05 -13.90 -6.61
CA SER A 147 3.12 -14.99 -6.95
C SER A 147 2.48 -14.77 -8.31
#